data_AF-A0A396HHT2-F1
#
_entry.id   AF-A0A396HHT2-F1
#
_cell.length_a   1.000
_cell.length_b   1.000
_cell.length_c   1.000
_cell.angle_alpha   90.00
_cell.angle_beta   90.00
_cell.angle_gamma   90.00
#
_symmetry.space_group_name_H-M   'P 1'
#
loop_
_entity.id
_entity.type
_entity.pdbx_description
1 polymer ?
#
loop_
_entity_poly.entity_id
_entity_poly.type
_entity_poly.pdbx_seq_one_letter_code
_entity_poly.pdbx_strand_id
1 'polypeptide(L)'
;MFNMLRDAGYYVETLGSPLTCFDARQYGTLLLVDLEEEYFPEIEKLRDDVINTGLGLAVFAEWYNVDTMVKMRFVDDNTRSWWTPVTGGANNPALNDLLAPFGIAFGDKILSGDFSLFGEENRYASGTDIVRVSKGWLCSFPFSDSSESGATQNVLLTSSTTKADSPILGLTVMGEGRIAMYGDSNCLDSSHMVTNCFTLLRKMLDFTSKNVRDPVLFSNSNKQDALLYEDDNQLPSRRTDVNFSSYSAVTGKELICKTDSRFEIWGTKGYSLQVRGRNRRLPGYPVIDLGNGFNLKFDASNIRRRKVTLRNKDDSLGNRYLGLFYGDEPDAPMLVGSHWLIPVAVAATG
;
A
#
# COMPACT_ATOMS: atom_id res chain seq x y z
N MET A 1 6.44 12.27 2.54
CA MET A 1 5.15 11.70 3.01
C MET A 1 5.11 11.35 4.50
N PHE A 2 5.93 10.41 5.02
CA PHE A 2 5.80 9.89 6.40
C PHE A 2 5.79 10.95 7.51
N ASN A 3 6.69 11.94 7.44
CA ASN A 3 6.72 13.03 8.43
C ASN A 3 5.39 13.78 8.46
N MET A 4 4.85 14.15 7.29
CA MET A 4 3.56 14.85 7.19
C MET A 4 2.42 14.03 7.81
N LEU A 5 2.37 12.72 7.56
CA LEU A 5 1.35 11.85 8.16
C LEU A 5 1.46 11.81 9.69
N ARG A 6 2.68 11.66 10.22
CA ARG A 6 2.92 11.68 11.66
C ARG A 6 2.56 13.02 12.29
N ASP A 7 2.94 14.12 11.63
CA ASP A 7 2.65 15.48 12.09
C ASP A 7 1.14 15.76 12.09
N ALA A 8 0.38 15.11 11.20
CA ALA A 8 -1.08 15.13 11.17
C ALA A 8 -1.74 14.16 12.19
N GLY A 9 -0.95 13.45 13.01
CA GLY A 9 -1.43 12.56 14.06
C GLY A 9 -1.76 11.14 13.63
N TYR A 10 -1.33 10.72 12.43
CA TYR A 10 -1.48 9.33 11.99
C TYR A 10 -0.39 8.43 12.56
N TYR A 11 -0.77 7.21 12.93
CA TYR A 11 0.16 6.10 13.14
C TYR A 11 0.35 5.39 11.80
N VAL A 12 1.61 5.27 11.37
CA VAL A 12 1.96 4.68 10.07
C VAL A 12 2.83 3.46 10.30
N GLU A 13 2.46 2.36 9.65
CA GLU A 13 3.20 1.10 9.65
C GLU A 13 3.42 0.67 8.21
N THR A 14 4.63 0.21 7.89
CA THR A 14 4.96 -0.36 6.59
C THR A 14 4.83 -1.87 6.66
N LEU A 15 3.98 -2.45 5.82
CA LEU A 15 3.83 -3.90 5.72
C LEU A 15 4.99 -4.49 4.92
N GLY A 16 5.71 -5.47 5.46
CA GLY A 16 6.78 -6.20 4.77
C GLY A 16 6.41 -7.64 4.37
N SER A 17 5.17 -8.03 4.67
CA SER A 17 4.60 -9.36 4.49
C SER A 17 3.39 -9.25 3.56
N PRO A 18 3.03 -10.32 2.84
CA PRO A 18 1.87 -10.31 1.94
C PRO A 18 0.59 -9.85 2.64
N LEU A 19 -0.35 -9.26 1.88
CA LEU A 19 -1.58 -8.69 2.44
C LEU A 19 -2.38 -9.69 3.28
N THR A 20 -2.24 -11.00 3.03
CA THR A 20 -2.84 -12.05 3.85
C THR A 20 -2.37 -12.07 5.31
N CYS A 21 -1.26 -11.43 5.66
CA CYS A 21 -0.61 -11.51 6.97
C CYS A 21 -1.03 -10.45 7.99
N PHE A 22 -1.73 -9.38 7.60
CA PHE A 22 -2.16 -8.32 8.53
C PHE A 22 -3.66 -8.41 8.89
N ASP A 23 -4.03 -7.97 10.10
CA ASP A 23 -5.42 -7.91 10.57
C ASP A 23 -6.01 -6.53 10.25
N ALA A 24 -6.96 -6.48 9.30
CA ALA A 24 -7.58 -5.23 8.89
C ALA A 24 -8.28 -4.48 10.02
N ARG A 25 -8.72 -5.15 11.09
CA ARG A 25 -9.40 -4.50 12.24
C ARG A 25 -8.52 -3.54 13.02
N GLN A 26 -7.21 -3.55 12.76
CA GLN A 26 -6.22 -2.73 13.44
C GLN A 26 -5.88 -1.45 12.67
N TYR A 27 -6.35 -1.34 11.43
CA TYR A 27 -6.00 -0.26 10.52
C TYR A 27 -7.26 0.46 10.06
N GLY A 28 -7.21 1.79 10.05
CA GLY A 28 -8.29 2.60 9.47
C GLY A 28 -8.26 2.63 7.95
N THR A 29 -7.06 2.64 7.37
CA THR A 29 -6.84 2.69 5.92
C THR A 29 -5.58 1.91 5.55
N LEU A 30 -5.65 1.10 4.50
CA LEU A 30 -4.50 0.55 3.78
C LEU A 30 -4.12 1.51 2.66
N LEU A 31 -2.85 1.93 2.63
CA LEU A 31 -2.29 2.80 1.61
C LEU A 31 -1.52 1.95 0.59
N LEU A 32 -1.96 1.95 -0.66
CA LEU A 32 -1.33 1.26 -1.79
C LEU A 32 -0.70 2.32 -2.70
N VAL A 33 0.62 2.33 -2.82
CA VAL A 33 1.38 3.33 -3.58
C VAL A 33 2.37 2.58 -4.45
N ASP A 34 2.33 2.80 -5.76
CA ASP A 34 3.28 2.24 -6.74
C ASP A 34 3.47 0.74 -6.62
N LEU A 35 2.35 0.03 -6.65
CA LEU A 35 2.40 -1.42 -6.53
C LEU A 35 2.94 -2.04 -7.82
N GLU A 36 4.12 -2.63 -7.73
CA GLU A 36 4.78 -3.36 -8.82
C GLU A 36 4.65 -4.90 -8.70
N GLU A 37 3.96 -5.39 -7.68
CA GLU A 37 3.82 -6.81 -7.37
C GLU A 37 2.63 -7.49 -8.07
N GLU A 38 2.48 -8.80 -7.84
CA GLU A 38 1.37 -9.63 -8.32
C GLU A 38 0.57 -10.21 -7.15
N TYR A 39 -0.76 -10.16 -7.26
CA TYR A 39 -1.70 -10.53 -6.19
C TYR A 39 -2.54 -11.75 -6.60
N PHE A 40 -2.70 -12.72 -5.69
CA PHE A 40 -3.54 -13.90 -5.92
C PHE A 40 -4.46 -14.19 -4.72
N PRO A 41 -4.03 -14.87 -3.63
CA PRO A 41 -4.88 -15.05 -2.43
C PRO A 41 -5.19 -13.72 -1.73
N GLU A 42 -4.39 -12.68 -1.97
CA GLU A 42 -4.60 -11.33 -1.46
C GLU A 42 -5.89 -10.70 -1.97
N ILE A 43 -6.33 -11.05 -3.18
CA ILE A 43 -7.52 -10.45 -3.82
C ILE A 43 -8.76 -10.72 -2.97
N GLU A 44 -9.04 -11.98 -2.66
CA GLU A 44 -10.17 -12.37 -1.82
C GLU A 44 -10.04 -11.83 -0.39
N LYS A 45 -8.81 -11.83 0.16
CA LYS A 45 -8.56 -11.30 1.50
C LYS A 45 -8.87 -9.80 1.58
N LEU A 46 -8.37 -9.01 0.63
CA LEU A 46 -8.59 -7.57 0.60
C LEU A 46 -10.07 -7.25 0.37
N ARG A 47 -10.73 -8.00 -0.53
CA ARG A 47 -12.17 -7.90 -0.75
C ARG A 47 -12.95 -8.05 0.56
N ASP A 48 -12.67 -9.11 1.32
CA ASP A 48 -13.37 -9.38 2.57
C ASP A 48 -13.06 -8.33 3.65
N ASP A 49 -11.82 -7.86 3.73
CA ASP A 49 -11.41 -6.82 4.68
C ASP A 49 -12.11 -5.48 4.40
N VAL A 50 -12.20 -5.07 3.13
CA VAL A 50 -12.87 -3.82 2.75
C VAL A 50 -14.38 -3.94 2.95
N ILE A 51 -15.00 -4.98 2.39
CA ILE A 51 -16.47 -5.09 2.38
C ILE A 51 -17.03 -5.40 3.77
N ASN A 52 -16.41 -6.34 4.50
CA ASN A 52 -16.98 -6.88 5.74
C ASN A 52 -16.32 -6.37 7.02
N THR A 53 -15.07 -5.90 6.96
CA THR A 53 -14.34 -5.41 8.14
C THR A 53 -14.30 -3.88 8.19
N GLY A 54 -14.63 -3.21 7.08
CA GLY A 54 -14.65 -1.76 7.01
C GLY A 54 -13.29 -1.11 6.78
N LEU A 55 -12.31 -1.86 6.27
CA LEU A 55 -10.99 -1.33 5.92
C LEU A 55 -11.13 -0.24 4.85
N GLY A 56 -10.56 0.94 5.10
CA GLY A 56 -10.39 1.97 4.09
C GLY A 56 -9.26 1.61 3.11
N LEU A 57 -9.35 2.03 1.86
CA LEU A 57 -8.30 1.86 0.86
C LEU A 57 -7.97 3.21 0.24
N ALA A 58 -6.70 3.59 0.24
CA ALA A 58 -6.18 4.73 -0.51
C ALA A 58 -5.18 4.21 -1.54
N VAL A 59 -5.49 4.36 -2.82
CA VAL A 59 -4.67 3.86 -3.94
C VAL A 59 -4.04 5.03 -4.67
N PHE A 60 -2.73 4.98 -4.84
CA PHE A 60 -1.93 5.84 -5.70
C PHE A 60 -1.29 4.93 -6.74
N ALA A 61 -1.83 4.98 -7.95
CA ALA A 61 -1.29 4.25 -9.10
C ALA A 61 -0.25 5.11 -9.83
N GLU A 62 0.26 4.56 -10.92
CA GLU A 62 1.17 5.22 -11.85
C GLU A 62 0.87 4.73 -13.27
N TRP A 63 1.57 5.27 -14.27
CA TRP A 63 1.38 4.79 -15.64
C TRP A 63 1.81 3.32 -15.85
N TYR A 64 1.13 2.65 -16.77
CA TYR A 64 1.54 1.36 -17.34
C TYR A 64 1.16 1.32 -18.81
N ASN A 65 2.14 1.27 -19.70
CA ASN A 65 1.91 1.21 -21.14
C ASN A 65 3.02 0.39 -21.81
N VAL A 66 2.67 -0.78 -22.33
CA VAL A 66 3.63 -1.75 -22.87
C VAL A 66 4.43 -1.17 -24.03
N ASP A 67 3.79 -0.44 -24.94
CA ASP A 67 4.44 0.15 -26.10
C ASP A 67 5.49 1.19 -25.71
N THR A 68 5.21 1.97 -24.67
CA THR A 68 6.15 2.96 -24.13
C THR A 68 7.29 2.28 -23.38
N MET A 69 7.01 1.24 -22.58
CA MET A 69 8.02 0.44 -21.88
C MET A 69 9.02 -0.20 -22.85
N VAL A 70 8.55 -0.77 -23.95
CA VAL A 70 9.42 -1.39 -24.98
C VAL A 70 10.36 -0.36 -25.62
N LYS A 71 9.91 0.90 -25.77
CA LYS A 71 10.73 2.00 -26.32
C LYS A 71 11.75 2.54 -25.33
N MET A 72 11.50 2.39 -24.03
CA MET A 72 12.46 2.72 -22.96
C MET A 72 13.52 1.65 -22.74
N ARG A 73 13.56 0.62 -23.59
CA ARG A 73 14.61 -0.39 -23.59
C ARG A 73 15.99 0.26 -23.76
N PHE A 74 16.90 -0.05 -22.84
CA PHE A 74 18.28 0.44 -22.86
C PHE A 74 19.28 -0.71 -22.80
N VAL A 75 20.52 -0.44 -23.21
CA VAL A 75 21.64 -1.37 -23.02
C VAL A 75 22.24 -1.07 -21.65
N ASP A 76 22.26 -2.08 -20.78
CA ASP A 76 23.05 -2.00 -19.54
C ASP A 76 24.48 -2.43 -19.83
N ASP A 77 25.42 -1.51 -19.64
CA ASP A 77 26.84 -1.74 -19.88
C ASP A 77 27.45 -2.77 -18.90
N ASN A 78 26.89 -2.89 -17.69
CA ASN A 78 27.40 -3.81 -16.67
C ASN A 78 27.10 -5.26 -17.03
N THR A 79 25.85 -5.57 -17.40
CA THR A 79 25.43 -6.91 -17.82
C THR A 79 25.63 -7.17 -19.30
N ARG A 80 25.98 -6.14 -20.09
CA ARG A 80 26.05 -6.17 -21.57
C ARG A 80 24.80 -6.77 -22.19
N SER A 81 23.66 -6.47 -21.59
CA SER A 81 22.37 -7.02 -21.98
C SER A 81 21.36 -5.91 -22.18
N TRP A 82 20.37 -6.20 -23.01
CA TRP A 82 19.26 -5.29 -23.22
C TRP A 82 18.28 -5.43 -22.06
N TRP A 83 18.04 -4.33 -21.36
CA TRP A 83 17.02 -4.24 -20.32
C TRP A 83 15.77 -3.58 -20.85
N THR A 84 14.63 -4.23 -20.65
CA THR A 84 13.31 -3.67 -20.95
C THR A 84 12.51 -3.68 -19.65
N PRO A 85 11.98 -2.52 -19.19
CA PRO A 85 11.20 -2.44 -17.96
C PRO A 85 10.06 -3.46 -17.91
N VAL A 86 9.95 -4.21 -16.81
CA VAL A 86 8.91 -5.24 -16.63
C VAL A 86 7.55 -4.59 -16.33
N THR A 87 7.57 -3.49 -15.57
CA THR A 87 6.46 -2.64 -15.18
C THR A 87 6.65 -1.22 -15.72
N GLY A 88 5.58 -0.40 -15.65
CA GLY A 88 5.66 1.04 -15.87
C GLY A 88 6.14 1.75 -14.61
N GLY A 89 5.45 2.81 -14.16
CA GLY A 89 5.62 3.33 -12.80
C GLY A 89 4.90 2.48 -11.74
N ALA A 90 3.92 1.68 -12.14
CA ALA A 90 3.28 0.64 -11.33
C ALA A 90 2.89 -0.57 -12.20
N ASN A 91 2.48 -1.68 -11.60
CA ASN A 91 1.89 -2.84 -12.29
C ASN A 91 0.35 -2.72 -12.35
N ASN A 92 -0.17 -1.78 -13.15
CA ASN A 92 -1.61 -1.55 -13.26
C ASN A 92 -2.44 -2.79 -13.62
N PRO A 93 -1.99 -3.73 -14.49
CA PRO A 93 -2.73 -4.97 -14.71
C PRO A 93 -2.96 -5.78 -13.43
N ALA A 94 -1.94 -5.93 -12.58
CA ALA A 94 -2.09 -6.64 -11.31
C ALA A 94 -2.90 -5.83 -10.28
N LEU A 95 -2.76 -4.51 -10.27
CA LEU A 95 -3.58 -3.62 -9.47
C LEU A 95 -5.06 -3.70 -9.87
N ASN A 96 -5.35 -3.80 -11.17
CA ASN A 96 -6.70 -3.99 -11.69
C ASN A 96 -7.27 -5.35 -11.27
N ASP A 97 -6.49 -6.42 -11.27
CA ASP A 97 -6.93 -7.71 -10.72
C ASP A 97 -7.26 -7.62 -9.22
N LEU A 98 -6.44 -6.89 -8.45
CA LEU A 98 -6.66 -6.65 -7.02
C LEU A 98 -7.94 -5.84 -6.75
N LEU A 99 -8.26 -4.89 -7.63
CA LEU A 99 -9.39 -3.98 -7.50
C LEU A 99 -10.66 -4.43 -8.23
N ALA A 100 -10.57 -5.46 -9.08
CA ALA A 100 -11.68 -6.01 -9.84
C ALA A 100 -12.91 -6.35 -8.98
N PRO A 101 -12.78 -6.91 -7.75
CA PRO A 101 -13.94 -7.18 -6.89
C PRO A 101 -14.76 -5.93 -6.50
N PHE A 102 -14.18 -4.74 -6.62
CA PHE A 102 -14.84 -3.46 -6.33
C PHE A 102 -15.38 -2.78 -7.60
N GLY A 103 -15.15 -3.36 -8.78
CA GLY A 103 -15.49 -2.75 -10.07
C GLY A 103 -14.68 -1.48 -10.34
N ILE A 104 -13.39 -1.51 -10.00
CA ILE A 104 -12.44 -0.41 -10.20
C ILE A 104 -11.32 -0.87 -11.13
N ALA A 105 -10.91 -0.02 -12.08
CA ALA A 105 -9.75 -0.26 -12.93
C ALA A 105 -9.12 1.04 -13.42
N PHE A 106 -7.80 1.00 -13.63
CA PHE A 106 -6.98 2.02 -14.26
C PHE A 106 -6.70 1.68 -15.73
N GLY A 107 -6.54 2.70 -16.56
CA GLY A 107 -6.26 2.61 -17.99
C GLY A 107 -4.76 2.53 -18.31
N ASP A 108 -4.45 2.69 -19.59
CA ASP A 108 -3.09 2.62 -20.15
C ASP A 108 -2.55 3.97 -20.64
N LYS A 109 -3.29 5.06 -20.40
CA LYS A 109 -2.86 6.42 -20.73
C LYS A 109 -1.67 6.86 -19.88
N ILE A 110 -0.86 7.75 -20.44
CA ILE A 110 0.25 8.39 -19.74
C ILE A 110 -0.02 9.90 -19.74
N LEU A 111 -0.70 10.34 -18.69
CA LEU A 111 -1.23 11.69 -18.58
C LEU A 111 -0.24 12.62 -17.90
N SER A 112 -0.19 13.86 -18.38
CA SER A 112 0.59 14.91 -17.75
C SER A 112 -0.08 16.28 -17.90
N GLY A 113 0.13 17.15 -16.91
CA GLY A 113 -0.32 18.53 -16.95
C GLY A 113 -0.59 19.12 -15.58
N ASP A 114 -0.93 20.40 -15.56
CA ASP A 114 -1.23 21.14 -14.34
C ASP A 114 -2.74 21.19 -14.13
N PHE A 115 -3.17 21.07 -12.88
CA PHE A 115 -4.58 21.16 -12.50
C PHE A 115 -4.71 21.87 -11.15
N SER A 116 -5.90 22.41 -10.87
CA SER A 116 -6.18 23.02 -9.58
C SER A 116 -7.13 22.16 -8.77
N LEU A 117 -6.76 21.88 -7.53
CA LEU A 117 -7.58 21.15 -6.57
C LEU A 117 -7.38 21.78 -5.18
N PHE A 118 -8.47 21.95 -4.42
CA PHE A 118 -8.47 22.66 -3.14
C PHE A 118 -7.97 24.12 -3.19
N GLY A 119 -7.98 24.75 -4.37
CA GLY A 119 -7.41 26.08 -4.57
C GLY A 119 -5.88 26.10 -4.63
N GLU A 120 -5.24 24.93 -4.69
CA GLU A 120 -3.80 24.75 -4.88
C GLU A 120 -3.53 24.34 -6.34
N GLU A 121 -2.44 24.84 -6.93
CA GLU A 121 -1.94 24.34 -8.21
C GLU A 121 -1.14 23.05 -7.98
N ASN A 122 -1.55 21.99 -8.66
CA ASN A 122 -0.97 20.66 -8.57
C ASN A 122 -0.43 20.24 -9.94
N ARG A 123 0.58 19.36 -9.93
CA ARG A 123 1.16 18.78 -11.14
C ARG A 123 0.79 17.30 -11.19
N TYR A 124 0.17 16.91 -12.29
CA TYR A 124 0.06 15.52 -12.71
C TYR A 124 1.27 15.23 -13.61
N ALA A 125 2.19 14.42 -13.12
CA ALA A 125 3.50 14.19 -13.71
C ALA A 125 3.44 13.17 -14.84
N SER A 126 3.03 11.94 -14.51
CA SER A 126 3.01 10.80 -15.43
C SER A 126 2.03 9.72 -15.02
N GLY A 127 0.88 10.08 -14.45
CA GLY A 127 -0.08 9.07 -13.97
C GLY A 127 -1.00 8.48 -15.04
N THR A 128 -1.87 7.58 -14.59
CA THR A 128 -2.88 6.86 -15.39
C THR A 128 -4.31 7.40 -15.16
N ASP A 129 -5.22 7.18 -16.11
CA ASP A 129 -6.64 7.44 -15.91
C ASP A 129 -7.39 6.31 -15.21
N ILE A 130 -8.53 6.64 -14.63
CA ILE A 130 -9.47 5.70 -14.03
C ILE A 130 -10.55 5.39 -15.07
N VAL A 131 -10.56 4.17 -15.59
CA VAL A 131 -11.44 3.77 -16.69
C VAL A 131 -12.65 2.95 -16.25
N ARG A 132 -12.68 2.52 -14.98
CA ARG A 132 -13.80 1.76 -14.43
C ARG A 132 -14.08 2.18 -12.99
N VAL A 133 -15.31 2.59 -12.73
CA VAL A 133 -15.86 2.83 -11.38
C VAL A 133 -17.37 2.60 -11.41
N SER A 134 -17.86 1.72 -10.54
CA SER A 134 -19.28 1.36 -10.48
C SER A 134 -20.20 2.51 -10.06
N LYS A 135 -19.92 3.13 -8.92
CA LYS A 135 -20.61 4.30 -8.38
C LYS A 135 -19.64 5.10 -7.53
N GLY A 136 -19.75 6.43 -7.51
CA GLY A 136 -18.90 7.24 -6.65
C GLY A 136 -18.80 8.69 -7.06
N TRP A 137 -17.68 9.30 -6.70
CA TRP A 137 -17.28 10.64 -7.13
C TRP A 137 -16.01 10.52 -7.95
N LEU A 138 -15.97 11.18 -9.09
CA LEU A 138 -14.86 11.16 -10.03
C LEU A 138 -14.50 12.60 -10.40
N CYS A 139 -13.24 12.96 -10.22
CA CYS A 139 -12.71 14.25 -10.64
C CYS A 139 -11.89 14.07 -11.92
N SER A 140 -12.30 14.78 -12.97
CA SER A 140 -11.65 14.78 -14.27
C SER A 140 -11.02 16.14 -14.55
N PHE A 141 -9.85 16.13 -15.20
CA PHE A 141 -9.14 17.34 -15.56
C PHE A 141 -8.52 17.20 -16.96
N PRO A 142 -8.29 18.31 -17.67
CA PRO A 142 -7.74 18.30 -19.03
C PRO A 142 -6.23 18.05 -19.03
N PHE A 143 -5.81 16.89 -19.52
CA PHE A 143 -4.40 16.49 -19.58
C PHE A 143 -3.93 16.16 -20.99
N SER A 144 -2.61 16.24 -21.21
CA SER A 144 -1.98 15.68 -22.39
C SER A 144 -1.69 14.20 -22.18
N ASP A 145 -2.09 13.37 -23.13
CA ASP A 145 -1.75 11.95 -23.19
C ASP A 145 -0.54 11.72 -24.09
N SER A 146 0.43 10.95 -23.59
CA SER A 146 1.67 10.59 -24.29
C SER A 146 1.79 9.09 -24.59
N SER A 147 0.77 8.29 -24.27
CA SER A 147 0.70 6.83 -24.52
C SER A 147 1.01 6.47 -25.99
N GLU A 148 0.43 7.20 -26.95
CA GLU A 148 0.62 6.97 -28.38
C GLU A 148 1.91 7.59 -28.95
N SER A 149 2.50 8.57 -28.28
CA SER A 149 3.60 9.40 -28.81
C SER A 149 4.90 8.61 -29.04
N GLY A 150 5.01 7.40 -28.51
CA GLY A 150 6.12 6.52 -28.83
C GLY A 150 6.02 5.87 -30.23
N ALA A 151 4.83 5.76 -30.83
CA ALA A 151 4.61 4.93 -32.03
C ALA A 151 5.09 5.59 -33.35
N THR A 152 5.23 6.92 -33.38
CA THR A 152 5.61 7.66 -34.59
C THR A 152 6.56 8.81 -34.28
N GLN A 153 7.84 8.49 -34.06
CA GLN A 153 8.92 9.51 -34.02
C GLN A 153 9.33 10.01 -35.40
N ASN A 154 8.59 9.68 -36.45
CA ASN A 154 8.78 10.25 -37.78
C ASN A 154 7.46 10.83 -38.26
N VAL A 155 7.52 12.12 -38.58
CA VAL A 155 6.53 12.94 -39.32
C VAL A 155 5.65 13.83 -38.42
N LEU A 156 6.01 15.13 -38.45
CA LEU A 156 5.21 16.33 -38.17
C LEU A 156 5.05 16.77 -36.71
N LEU A 157 5.84 17.80 -36.40
CA LEU A 157 5.64 18.86 -35.40
C LEU A 157 4.26 19.54 -35.55
N THR A 158 3.15 18.83 -35.31
CA THR A 158 1.80 19.41 -35.19
C THR A 158 0.86 18.46 -34.44
N SER A 159 1.24 17.92 -33.28
CA SER A 159 0.23 17.45 -32.33
C SER A 159 -0.13 18.64 -31.45
N SER A 160 -1.14 19.40 -31.84
CA SER A 160 -1.97 20.05 -30.82
C SER A 160 -2.46 18.92 -29.92
N THR A 161 -1.75 18.63 -28.82
CA THR A 161 -2.17 17.68 -27.81
C THR A 161 -3.50 18.21 -27.30
N THR A 162 -4.60 17.71 -27.87
CA THR A 162 -5.93 18.07 -27.44
C THR A 162 -6.05 17.59 -26.01
N LYS A 163 -5.97 18.53 -25.07
CA LYS A 163 -6.13 18.20 -23.66
C LYS A 163 -7.55 17.70 -23.47
N ALA A 164 -7.70 16.41 -23.18
CA ALA A 164 -8.98 15.79 -22.95
C ALA A 164 -9.20 15.64 -21.45
N ASP A 165 -10.44 15.83 -21.01
CA ASP A 165 -10.81 15.60 -19.61
C ASP A 165 -10.65 14.11 -19.30
N SER A 166 -9.71 13.81 -18.43
CA SER A 166 -9.39 12.45 -18.01
C SER A 166 -9.68 12.29 -16.52
N PRO A 167 -10.42 11.25 -16.12
CA PRO A 167 -10.70 10.98 -14.72
C PRO A 167 -9.45 10.47 -14.00
N ILE A 168 -8.96 11.19 -13.00
CA ILE A 168 -7.71 10.85 -12.31
C ILE A 168 -7.86 10.62 -10.80
N LEU A 169 -9.00 11.02 -10.22
CA LEU A 169 -9.28 10.86 -8.79
C LEU A 169 -10.70 10.32 -8.60
N GLY A 170 -10.82 9.18 -7.94
CA GLY A 170 -12.09 8.50 -7.67
C GLY A 170 -12.30 8.23 -6.18
N LEU A 171 -13.55 8.34 -5.72
CA LEU A 171 -13.96 8.05 -4.34
C LEU A 171 -15.23 7.22 -4.34
N THR A 172 -15.24 6.12 -3.59
CA THR A 172 -16.40 5.24 -3.53
C THR A 172 -16.55 4.54 -2.17
N VAL A 173 -17.76 4.07 -1.88
CA VAL A 173 -18.09 3.33 -0.66
C VAL A 173 -18.36 1.88 -1.04
N MET A 174 -17.69 0.94 -0.38
CA MET A 174 -17.72 -0.49 -0.70
C MET A 174 -18.02 -1.32 0.54
N GLY A 175 -19.28 -1.75 0.70
CA GLY A 175 -19.72 -2.42 1.92
C GLY A 175 -19.58 -1.50 3.13
N GLU A 176 -18.87 -1.98 4.16
CA GLU A 176 -18.51 -1.17 5.33
C GLU A 176 -17.29 -0.26 5.08
N GLY A 177 -16.49 -0.57 4.06
CA GLY A 177 -15.26 0.11 3.70
C GLY A 177 -15.46 1.25 2.70
N ARG A 178 -14.35 1.94 2.41
CA ARG A 178 -14.31 3.13 1.55
C ARG A 178 -13.01 3.12 0.75
N ILE A 179 -13.09 3.43 -0.54
CA ILE A 179 -11.95 3.41 -1.45
C ILE A 179 -11.77 4.81 -2.04
N ALA A 180 -10.55 5.34 -1.95
CA ALA A 180 -10.09 6.51 -2.65
C ALA A 180 -8.96 6.09 -3.60
N MET A 181 -8.98 6.56 -4.84
CA MET A 181 -8.03 6.15 -5.87
C MET A 181 -7.54 7.37 -6.64
N TYR A 182 -6.24 7.47 -6.87
CA TYR A 182 -5.58 8.56 -7.57
C TYR A 182 -4.52 7.97 -8.50
N GLY A 183 -4.42 8.48 -9.72
CA GLY A 183 -3.63 7.82 -10.77
C GLY A 183 -2.13 8.16 -10.82
N ASP A 184 -1.63 9.02 -9.94
CA ASP A 184 -0.23 9.49 -9.92
C ASP A 184 0.31 9.44 -8.50
N SER A 185 1.44 8.80 -8.28
CA SER A 185 2.06 8.69 -6.96
C SER A 185 3.26 9.59 -6.78
N ASN A 186 3.82 10.13 -7.86
CA ASN A 186 5.05 10.91 -7.87
C ASN A 186 4.96 12.09 -6.90
N CYS A 187 3.75 12.61 -6.66
CA CYS A 187 3.47 13.66 -5.67
C CYS A 187 3.62 13.24 -4.19
N LEU A 188 3.93 11.98 -3.90
CA LEU A 188 4.23 11.43 -2.58
C LEU A 188 5.74 11.22 -2.32
N ASP A 189 6.54 11.09 -3.37
CA ASP A 189 7.99 10.85 -3.31
C ASP A 189 8.81 12.14 -3.46
N SER A 190 9.51 12.53 -2.39
CA SER A 190 10.38 13.71 -2.40
C SER A 190 11.53 13.66 -3.42
N SER A 191 11.88 12.49 -3.96
CA SER A 191 13.01 12.32 -4.88
C SER A 191 12.71 12.84 -6.29
N HIS A 192 11.46 12.72 -6.73
CA HIS A 192 11.02 13.04 -8.09
C HIS A 192 9.83 14.01 -8.16
N MET A 193 9.33 14.45 -7.01
CA MET A 193 8.20 15.35 -6.88
C MET A 193 8.52 16.79 -7.28
N VAL A 194 7.70 17.33 -8.20
CA VAL A 194 7.68 18.76 -8.53
C VAL A 194 6.79 19.53 -7.56
N THR A 195 5.56 19.03 -7.34
CA THR A 195 4.60 19.57 -6.37
C THR A 195 4.03 18.44 -5.52
N ASN A 196 3.83 18.70 -4.23
CA ASN A 196 3.30 17.68 -3.31
C ASN A 196 1.78 17.64 -3.34
N CYS A 197 1.22 16.47 -3.12
CA CYS A 197 -0.23 16.25 -3.01
C CYS A 197 -0.65 15.89 -1.58
N PHE A 198 0.06 16.38 -0.56
CA PHE A 198 -0.18 15.98 0.83
C PHE A 198 -1.57 16.40 1.34
N THR A 199 -2.09 17.54 0.87
CA THR A 199 -3.47 17.95 1.12
C THR A 199 -4.45 16.90 0.59
N LEU A 200 -4.27 16.45 -0.66
CA LEU A 200 -5.10 15.42 -1.28
C LEU A 200 -5.01 14.09 -0.52
N LEU A 201 -3.79 13.61 -0.23
CA LEU A 201 -3.58 12.40 0.57
C LEU A 201 -4.34 12.48 1.89
N ARG A 202 -4.23 13.59 2.61
CA ARG A 202 -4.95 13.78 3.87
C ARG A 202 -6.47 13.70 3.69
N LYS A 203 -7.03 14.31 2.64
CA LYS A 203 -8.48 14.23 2.35
C LYS A 203 -8.93 12.82 1.99
N MET A 204 -8.12 12.08 1.24
CA MET A 204 -8.36 10.66 0.95
C MET A 204 -8.33 9.82 2.23
N LEU A 205 -7.38 10.07 3.13
CA LEU A 205 -7.29 9.39 4.43
C LEU A 205 -8.45 9.74 5.35
N ASP A 206 -8.85 11.02 5.43
CA ASP A 206 -10.00 11.46 6.23
C ASP A 206 -11.31 10.82 5.72
N PHE A 207 -11.48 10.65 4.40
CA PHE A 207 -12.61 9.92 3.85
C PHE A 207 -12.54 8.43 4.17
N THR A 208 -11.43 7.76 3.84
CA THR A 208 -11.31 6.30 3.97
C THR A 208 -11.39 5.84 5.43
N SER A 209 -10.69 6.53 6.35
CA SER A 209 -10.65 6.16 7.77
C SER A 209 -11.85 6.68 8.59
N LYS A 210 -12.29 7.94 8.37
CA LYS A 210 -13.29 8.62 9.24
C LYS A 210 -14.61 8.94 8.54
N ASN A 211 -14.76 8.62 7.25
CA ASN A 211 -15.91 9.00 6.43
C ASN A 211 -16.17 10.52 6.38
N VAL A 212 -15.11 11.33 6.49
CA VAL A 212 -15.21 12.78 6.33
C VAL A 212 -15.26 13.11 4.84
N ARG A 213 -16.32 13.78 4.40
CA ARG A 213 -16.54 14.14 2.99
C ARG A 213 -16.16 15.59 2.76
N ASP A 214 -15.08 15.80 2.01
CA ASP A 214 -14.65 17.14 1.63
C ASP A 214 -15.60 17.76 0.57
N PRO A 215 -16.05 19.02 0.73
CA PRO A 215 -16.98 19.64 -0.21
C PRO A 215 -16.48 19.75 -1.66
N VAL A 216 -15.16 19.85 -1.87
CA VAL A 216 -14.56 19.94 -3.21
C VAL A 216 -14.62 18.56 -3.88
N LEU A 217 -14.22 17.52 -3.15
CA LEU A 217 -14.21 16.15 -3.67
C LEU A 217 -15.61 15.58 -3.87
N PHE A 218 -16.52 15.81 -2.92
CA PHE A 218 -17.89 15.28 -2.93
C PHE A 218 -18.92 16.24 -3.55
N SER A 219 -18.46 17.16 -4.39
CA SER A 219 -19.32 18.08 -5.12
C SER A 219 -20.28 17.32 -6.06
N ASN A 220 -21.45 17.92 -6.35
CA ASN A 220 -22.43 17.30 -7.24
C ASN A 220 -21.93 17.15 -8.68
N SER A 221 -20.99 17.99 -9.12
CA SER A 221 -20.38 17.88 -10.46
C SER A 221 -19.51 16.64 -10.60
N ASN A 222 -18.90 16.18 -9.51
CA ASN A 222 -18.06 14.99 -9.51
C ASN A 222 -18.87 13.71 -9.32
N LYS A 223 -20.17 13.83 -8.98
CA LYS A 223 -21.00 12.66 -8.65
C LYS A 223 -21.27 11.85 -9.91
N GLN A 224 -20.78 10.62 -9.90
CA GLN A 224 -20.92 9.68 -10.99
C GLN A 224 -22.07 8.71 -10.68
N ASP A 225 -23.25 9.01 -11.23
CA ASP A 225 -24.46 8.18 -11.08
C ASP A 225 -24.52 7.02 -12.11
N ALA A 226 -23.85 7.18 -13.25
CA ALA A 226 -23.72 6.17 -14.29
C ALA A 226 -22.41 5.39 -14.15
N LEU A 227 -22.46 4.08 -14.38
CA LEU A 227 -21.28 3.22 -14.40
C LEU A 227 -20.27 3.75 -15.44
N LEU A 228 -19.06 4.11 -14.99
CA LEU A 228 -17.92 4.25 -15.88
C LEU A 228 -17.34 2.85 -16.09
N TYR A 229 -17.29 2.38 -17.33
CA TYR A 229 -16.89 1.03 -17.64
C TYR A 229 -16.27 0.96 -19.03
N GLU A 230 -15.00 0.60 -19.06
CA GLU A 230 -14.33 0.04 -20.23
C GLU A 230 -14.30 -1.49 -20.13
N ASP A 231 -14.34 -2.18 -21.28
CA ASP A 231 -14.28 -3.63 -21.37
C ASP A 231 -12.89 -4.17 -20.99
N ASP A 232 -12.81 -5.41 -20.51
CA ASP A 232 -11.55 -6.04 -20.10
C ASP A 232 -10.50 -6.09 -21.23
N ASN A 233 -10.94 -6.09 -22.49
CA ASN A 233 -10.05 -6.08 -23.67
C ASN A 233 -9.38 -4.73 -23.92
N GLN A 234 -9.86 -3.65 -23.29
CA GLN A 234 -9.32 -2.29 -23.40
C GLN A 234 -8.41 -1.95 -22.22
N LEU A 235 -8.45 -2.73 -21.15
CA LEU A 235 -7.58 -2.52 -20.00
C LEU A 235 -6.11 -2.83 -20.35
N PRO A 236 -5.14 -2.19 -19.67
CA PRO A 236 -3.73 -2.50 -19.86
C PRO A 236 -3.46 -3.99 -19.64
N SER A 237 -2.85 -4.63 -20.63
CA SER A 237 -2.48 -6.04 -20.58
C SER A 237 -1.02 -6.22 -20.18
N ARG A 238 -0.73 -7.25 -19.39
CA ARG A 238 0.64 -7.65 -19.07
C ARG A 238 1.44 -7.96 -20.34
N ARG A 239 2.74 -7.69 -20.29
CA ARG A 239 3.71 -8.18 -21.29
C ARG A 239 3.65 -9.71 -21.42
N THR A 240 3.58 -10.21 -22.65
CA THR A 240 3.48 -11.66 -22.92
C THR A 240 4.81 -12.41 -22.82
N ASP A 241 5.93 -11.69 -22.83
CA ASP A 241 7.28 -12.26 -22.81
C ASP A 241 7.84 -12.43 -21.39
N VAL A 242 7.10 -12.03 -20.35
CA VAL A 242 7.51 -12.11 -18.95
C VAL A 242 6.55 -13.00 -18.17
N ASN A 243 7.09 -13.92 -17.36
CA ASN A 243 6.30 -14.71 -16.43
C ASN A 243 6.11 -13.94 -15.11
N PHE A 244 5.07 -13.11 -15.04
CA PHE A 244 4.73 -12.30 -13.87
C PHE A 244 4.52 -13.13 -12.60
N SER A 245 3.93 -14.32 -12.70
CA SER A 245 3.70 -15.20 -11.55
C SER A 245 4.99 -15.60 -10.81
N SER A 246 6.15 -15.54 -11.48
CA SER A 246 7.45 -15.81 -10.83
C SER A 246 7.87 -14.72 -9.83
N TYR A 247 7.40 -13.48 -10.02
CA TYR A 247 7.68 -12.34 -9.14
C TYR A 247 6.77 -12.31 -7.91
N SER A 248 5.65 -13.03 -7.94
CA SER A 248 4.73 -13.12 -6.81
C SER A 248 5.44 -13.58 -5.53
N ALA A 249 5.14 -12.92 -4.41
CA ALA A 249 5.61 -13.34 -3.09
C ALA A 249 4.95 -14.64 -2.60
N VAL A 250 3.79 -15.00 -3.17
CA VAL A 250 2.92 -16.06 -2.65
C VAL A 250 2.70 -17.22 -3.60
N THR A 251 2.74 -16.99 -4.92
CA THR A 251 2.53 -18.05 -5.91
C THR A 251 3.78 -18.92 -6.06
N GLY A 252 3.61 -20.25 -5.92
CA GLY A 252 4.71 -21.21 -6.02
C GLY A 252 5.71 -21.16 -4.86
N LYS A 253 5.40 -20.40 -3.80
CA LYS A 253 6.22 -20.23 -2.59
C LYS A 253 5.41 -20.60 -1.36
N GLU A 254 6.08 -21.03 -0.30
CA GLU A 254 5.38 -21.22 0.97
C GLU A 254 5.06 -19.86 1.58
N LEU A 255 3.76 -19.56 1.74
CA LEU A 255 3.32 -18.34 2.39
C LEU A 255 3.70 -18.35 3.87
N ILE A 256 4.64 -17.48 4.25
CA ILE A 256 5.12 -17.33 5.62
C ILE A 256 5.09 -15.85 5.99
N CYS A 257 4.34 -15.52 7.03
CA CYS A 257 4.35 -14.18 7.59
C CYS A 257 5.61 -13.96 8.44
N LYS A 258 6.28 -12.82 8.20
CA LYS A 258 7.57 -12.47 8.80
C LYS A 258 7.39 -11.59 10.05
N THR A 259 8.50 -11.10 10.60
CA THR A 259 8.55 -10.34 11.87
C THR A 259 7.83 -8.99 11.83
N ASP A 260 7.55 -8.49 10.64
CA ASP A 260 6.77 -7.29 10.36
C ASP A 260 5.24 -7.53 10.38
N SER A 261 4.81 -8.78 10.59
CA SER A 261 3.42 -9.09 10.91
C SER A 261 3.19 -9.14 12.42
N ARG A 262 1.97 -9.44 12.87
CA ARG A 262 1.72 -9.66 14.30
C ARG A 262 2.42 -10.91 14.83
N PHE A 263 2.94 -10.84 16.05
CA PHE A 263 3.67 -11.97 16.67
C PHE A 263 2.85 -13.26 16.71
N GLU A 264 1.52 -13.17 16.86
CA GLU A 264 0.62 -14.33 16.86
C GLU A 264 0.58 -15.07 15.51
N ILE A 265 1.03 -14.42 14.44
CA ILE A 265 0.96 -14.90 13.06
C ILE A 265 2.33 -15.13 12.43
N TRP A 266 3.41 -14.82 13.14
CA TRP A 266 4.76 -15.15 12.71
C TRP A 266 4.89 -16.65 12.42
N GLY A 267 5.45 -16.97 11.25
CA GLY A 267 5.62 -18.37 10.84
C GLY A 267 4.32 -19.06 10.39
N THR A 268 3.20 -18.34 10.31
CA THR A 268 1.92 -18.88 9.82
C THR A 268 1.59 -18.39 8.41
N LYS A 269 0.54 -18.96 7.81
CA LYS A 269 0.06 -18.60 6.46
C LYS A 269 -0.88 -17.39 6.45
N GLY A 270 -0.85 -16.54 7.48
CA GLY A 270 -1.66 -15.33 7.58
C GLY A 270 -3.09 -15.53 8.10
N TYR A 271 -3.84 -14.43 8.17
CA TYR A 271 -5.20 -14.37 8.71
C TYR A 271 -6.23 -15.07 7.82
N SER A 272 -6.14 -14.97 6.49
CA SER A 272 -7.18 -15.47 5.57
C SER A 272 -7.29 -16.99 5.52
N LEU A 273 -6.20 -17.73 5.75
CA LEU A 273 -6.20 -19.20 5.68
C LEU A 273 -6.73 -19.86 6.96
N GLN A 274 -6.73 -19.17 8.10
CA GLN A 274 -7.22 -19.74 9.37
C GLN A 274 -8.73 -19.51 9.61
N VAL A 275 -9.38 -18.61 8.87
CA VAL A 275 -10.79 -18.20 9.15
C VAL A 275 -11.84 -19.20 8.63
N ARG A 276 -11.50 -20.15 7.76
CA ARG A 276 -12.46 -21.22 7.35
C ARG A 276 -12.56 -22.41 8.30
N GLY A 277 -11.75 -22.47 9.36
CA GLY A 277 -11.62 -23.66 10.20
C GLY A 277 -11.67 -23.41 11.71
N ARG A 278 -12.86 -23.60 12.29
CA ARG A 278 -13.16 -23.78 13.72
C ARG A 278 -13.04 -22.56 14.64
N ASN A 279 -14.17 -22.23 15.25
CA ASN A 279 -14.35 -21.55 16.54
C ASN A 279 -13.06 -21.47 17.38
N ARG A 280 -12.39 -20.32 17.35
CA ARG A 280 -11.44 -19.95 18.39
C ARG A 280 -11.86 -18.64 19.04
N ARG A 281 -12.24 -18.82 20.31
CA ARG A 281 -12.30 -17.81 21.36
C ARG A 281 -11.03 -16.96 21.33
N LEU A 282 -11.20 -15.64 21.32
CA LEU A 282 -10.14 -14.70 21.66
C LEU A 282 -9.80 -14.87 23.16
N PRO A 283 -8.54 -15.01 23.57
CA PRO A 283 -8.17 -14.97 24.97
C PRO A 283 -8.14 -13.50 25.42
N GLY A 284 -8.99 -13.11 26.38
CA GLY A 284 -8.82 -11.82 27.08
C GLY A 284 -10.06 -11.07 27.58
N TYR A 285 -11.29 -11.46 27.21
CA TYR A 285 -12.50 -10.76 27.71
C TYR A 285 -13.51 -11.74 28.33
N PRO A 286 -13.95 -11.54 29.59
CA PRO A 286 -15.09 -12.27 30.13
C PRO A 286 -16.37 -11.62 29.60
N VAL A 287 -17.14 -12.36 28.80
CA VAL A 287 -18.51 -11.98 28.46
C VAL A 287 -19.42 -12.48 29.60
N ILE A 288 -20.18 -11.55 30.18
CA ILE A 288 -21.27 -11.83 31.10
C ILE A 288 -22.36 -12.54 30.30
N ASP A 289 -22.58 -13.82 30.60
CA ASP A 289 -23.61 -14.65 29.97
C ASP A 289 -24.96 -14.36 30.64
N LEU A 290 -25.84 -13.64 29.95
CA LEU A 290 -27.24 -13.47 30.31
C LEU A 290 -27.99 -14.68 29.75
N GLY A 291 -28.41 -15.54 30.68
CA GLY A 291 -28.70 -16.93 30.43
C GLY A 291 -29.93 -17.22 29.57
N ASN A 292 -29.99 -18.49 29.14
CA ASN A 292 -31.25 -19.19 29.02
C ASN A 292 -31.03 -20.66 29.38
N GLY A 293 -31.84 -21.14 30.32
CA GLY A 293 -31.53 -22.32 31.12
C GLY A 293 -31.85 -23.65 30.46
N PHE A 294 -31.14 -24.68 30.93
CA PHE A 294 -31.67 -26.04 31.00
C PHE A 294 -31.22 -26.70 32.31
N ASN A 295 -32.22 -27.19 33.03
CA ASN A 295 -32.11 -27.96 34.27
C ASN A 295 -31.31 -29.24 34.07
N LEU A 296 -30.40 -29.54 34.99
CA LEU A 296 -30.03 -30.90 35.38
C LEU A 296 -29.55 -30.87 36.84
N LYS A 297 -30.32 -31.51 37.72
CA LYS A 297 -29.92 -31.86 39.09
C LYS A 297 -28.96 -33.06 39.00
N PHE A 298 -27.84 -33.02 39.71
CA PHE A 298 -27.36 -34.11 40.60
C PHE A 298 -26.12 -33.66 41.38
N ASP A 299 -25.81 -34.45 42.39
CA ASP A 299 -25.34 -34.12 43.74
C ASP A 299 -23.90 -33.60 43.94
N ALA A 300 -23.74 -33.03 45.13
CA ALA A 300 -22.52 -32.51 45.73
C ALA A 300 -21.41 -33.57 45.96
N SER A 301 -20.15 -33.13 45.88
CA SER A 301 -19.15 -33.41 46.93
C SER A 301 -17.93 -32.51 46.83
N ASN A 302 -17.39 -32.23 48.00
CA ASN A 302 -16.31 -31.29 48.33
C ASN A 302 -14.96 -31.64 47.66
N ILE A 303 -14.05 -30.65 47.51
CA ILE A 303 -12.72 -30.61 48.18
C ILE A 303 -11.80 -29.47 47.66
N ARG A 304 -11.42 -28.62 48.63
CA ARG A 304 -10.16 -27.87 48.87
C ARG A 304 -9.54 -26.91 47.84
N ARG A 305 -9.56 -25.65 48.28
CA ARG A 305 -8.58 -24.56 48.06
C ARG A 305 -7.10 -25.03 48.15
N ARG A 306 -6.26 -24.51 47.26
CA ARG A 306 -4.85 -24.18 47.54
C ARG A 306 -4.58 -22.70 47.23
N LYS A 307 -4.02 -22.00 48.21
CA LYS A 307 -3.45 -20.64 48.18
C LYS A 307 -1.91 -20.80 48.12
N VAL A 308 -1.19 -19.67 47.94
CA VAL A 308 0.27 -19.42 48.16
C VAL A 308 1.11 -19.54 46.87
N THR A 309 1.94 -18.58 46.41
CA THR A 309 2.39 -17.26 46.91
C THR A 309 3.05 -16.44 45.79
N LEU A 310 2.94 -15.11 45.89
CA LEU A 310 3.77 -14.10 45.26
C LEU A 310 5.21 -14.13 45.81
N ARG A 311 6.22 -13.84 44.98
CA ARG A 311 7.58 -13.55 45.42
C ARG A 311 8.11 -12.34 44.66
N ASN A 312 8.24 -11.21 45.35
CA ASN A 312 8.99 -10.02 44.91
C ASN A 312 10.48 -10.22 45.21
N LYS A 313 11.35 -9.61 44.40
CA LYS A 313 12.60 -9.01 44.88
C LYS A 313 13.09 -7.92 43.91
N ASP A 314 13.44 -6.79 44.52
CA ASP A 314 13.85 -5.51 43.94
C ASP A 314 15.34 -5.44 43.52
N ASP A 315 15.63 -4.29 42.90
CA ASP A 315 16.84 -3.45 42.91
C ASP A 315 17.98 -3.68 41.90
N SER A 316 18.19 -2.71 41.00
CA SER A 316 19.13 -1.60 41.25
C SER A 316 19.26 -0.61 40.07
N LEU A 317 19.52 0.65 40.44
CA LEU A 317 19.58 1.89 39.66
C LEU A 317 20.91 2.11 38.90
N GLY A 318 20.88 2.92 37.82
CA GLY A 318 22.10 3.56 37.28
C GLY A 318 21.92 4.45 36.02
N ASN A 319 21.76 5.76 36.23
CA ASN A 319 22.01 6.97 35.39
C ASN A 319 23.06 6.83 34.24
N ARG A 320 23.20 7.67 33.19
CA ARG A 320 22.60 8.93 32.66
C ARG A 320 23.30 9.25 31.31
N TYR A 321 22.52 9.78 30.35
CA TYR A 321 22.74 10.95 29.44
C TYR A 321 23.95 11.15 28.49
N LEU A 322 23.58 11.70 27.31
CA LEU A 322 24.31 12.51 26.28
C LEU A 322 25.20 11.73 25.28
N GLY A 323 25.15 11.94 23.95
CA GLY A 323 24.43 12.84 23.06
C GLY A 323 25.00 12.72 21.61
N LEU A 324 24.16 13.02 20.61
CA LEU A 324 24.38 13.63 19.26
C LEU A 324 25.85 13.85 18.77
N PHE A 325 26.29 13.70 17.50
CA PHE A 325 25.70 13.75 16.14
C PHE A 325 26.81 13.44 15.07
N TYR A 326 26.42 12.90 13.89
CA TYR A 326 27.10 12.82 12.56
C TYR A 326 28.50 12.15 12.45
N GLY A 327 28.87 11.34 11.44
CA GLY A 327 28.31 10.91 10.16
C GLY A 327 29.35 10.01 9.45
N ASP A 328 28.93 9.39 8.34
CA ASP A 328 29.69 8.61 7.34
C ASP A 328 29.89 7.08 7.54
N GLU A 329 29.17 6.33 6.68
CA GLU A 329 29.43 4.97 6.15
C GLU A 329 30.80 4.89 5.41
N PRO A 330 31.31 3.72 4.93
CA PRO A 330 30.71 2.39 4.80
C PRO A 330 31.63 1.21 5.25
N ASP A 331 31.17 0.00 4.94
CA ASP A 331 31.90 -1.26 4.77
C ASP A 331 32.11 -2.17 5.99
N ALA A 332 31.39 -3.29 5.94
CA ALA A 332 31.57 -4.46 6.76
C ALA A 332 32.99 -5.05 6.64
N PRO A 333 33.54 -5.56 7.76
CA PRO A 333 34.47 -6.68 7.65
C PRO A 333 34.07 -7.86 8.52
N MET A 334 34.35 -9.02 7.93
CA MET A 334 34.20 -10.36 8.45
C MET A 334 34.87 -10.56 9.82
N LEU A 335 34.20 -11.32 10.68
CA LEU A 335 34.78 -11.97 11.87
C LEU A 335 35.88 -12.94 11.45
N VAL A 336 37.15 -12.60 11.70
CA VAL A 336 38.23 -13.56 11.95
C VAL A 336 39.19 -12.93 12.96
N GLY A 337 39.56 -13.71 13.97
CA GLY A 337 40.24 -13.25 15.18
C GLY A 337 41.74 -12.99 15.04
N SER A 338 42.29 -12.28 16.00
CA SER A 338 43.27 -12.82 16.95
C SER A 338 43.93 -11.70 17.78
N HIS A 339 43.84 -11.89 19.09
CA HIS A 339 44.82 -11.64 20.13
C HIS A 339 45.86 -10.47 20.05
N TRP A 340 45.71 -9.57 21.05
CA TRP A 340 46.74 -8.93 21.92
C TRP A 340 47.75 -7.91 21.33
N LEU A 341 47.66 -6.64 21.79
CA LEU A 341 48.58 -5.94 22.71
C LEU A 341 48.36 -4.41 22.64
N ILE A 342 48.22 -3.77 23.81
CA ILE A 342 48.22 -2.30 24.05
C ILE A 342 49.66 -1.92 24.51
N PRO A 343 50.06 -0.64 24.66
CA PRO A 343 50.15 0.51 23.76
C PRO A 343 51.62 1.00 23.60
N VAL A 344 51.94 1.86 22.62
CA VAL A 344 52.99 2.88 22.79
C VAL A 344 52.56 4.18 22.10
N ALA A 345 52.54 5.26 22.86
CA ALA A 345 52.35 6.63 22.41
C ALA A 345 53.68 7.23 21.94
N VAL A 346 53.68 7.96 20.81
CA VAL A 346 54.59 9.09 20.57
C VAL A 346 53.85 10.14 19.74
N ALA A 347 53.81 11.36 20.27
CA ALA A 347 53.32 12.55 19.59
C ALA A 347 54.43 13.17 18.72
N ALA A 348 54.05 13.77 17.59
CA ALA A 348 54.70 14.97 17.06
C ALA A 348 53.80 15.65 16.03
N THR A 349 53.66 16.95 16.23
CA THR A 349 52.92 17.95 15.45
C THR A 349 53.68 18.36 14.19
N GLY A 350 52.91 18.72 13.15
CA GLY A 350 53.32 19.52 12.00
C GLY A 350 52.06 20.01 11.31
#